data_AF-A0A2U2N979-F1
#
_entry.id   AF-A0A2U2N979-F1
#
_cell.length_a   1.000
_cell.length_b   1.000
_cell.length_c   1.000
_cell.angle_alpha   90.00
_cell.angle_beta   90.00
_cell.angle_gamma   90.00
#
_symmetry.space_group_name_H-M   'P 1'
#
loop_
_entity.id
_entity.type
_entity.pdbx_description
1 polymer ?
#
loop_
_entity_poly.entity_id
_entity_poly.type
_entity_poly.pdbx_seq_one_letter_code
_entity_poly.pdbx_strand_id
1 'polypeptide(L)' 'MENKDMTIDQVIEQKLNELESQRSSNGDYLDRETRRKALQELAGLKKTREEKIEAIRKVPLDGLLQLSMF' A
#
# COMPACT_ATOMS: atom_id res chain seq x y z
N MET A 1 20.02 8.33 -5.63
CA MET A 1 19.31 9.42 -4.93
C MET A 1 18.48 8.79 -3.82
N GLU A 2 18.92 8.93 -2.57
CA GLU A 2 18.13 8.53 -1.40
C GLU A 2 16.92 9.47 -1.31
N ASN A 3 15.75 8.95 -1.66
CA ASN A 3 14.48 9.67 -1.57
C ASN A 3 14.05 9.80 -0.10
N LYS A 4 14.76 10.64 0.67
CA LYS A 4 14.48 10.92 2.10
C LYS A 4 13.25 11.81 2.32
N ASP A 5 12.73 12.43 1.26
CA ASP A 5 11.59 13.35 1.32
C ASP A 5 10.31 12.85 0.65
N MET A 6 10.17 11.53 0.49
CA MET A 6 8.91 11.00 -0.06
C MET A 6 7.75 11.20 0.91
N THR A 7 6.67 11.80 0.42
CA THR A 7 5.42 11.92 1.19
C THR A 7 4.74 10.56 1.32
N ILE A 8 3.82 10.42 2.28
CA ILE A 8 3.04 9.19 2.44
C ILE A 8 2.28 8.86 1.15
N ASP A 9 1.67 9.86 0.50
CA ASP A 9 0.95 9.66 -0.77
C ASP A 9 1.87 9.15 -1.89
N GLN A 10 3.09 9.68 -2.00
CA GLN A 10 4.05 9.18 -3.01
C GLN A 10 4.48 7.74 -2.74
N VAL A 11 4.60 7.35 -1.47
CA VAL A 11 4.91 5.97 -1.08
C VAL A 11 3.73 5.05 -1.38
N ILE A 12 2.50 5.50 -1.17
CA ILE A 12 1.27 4.78 -1.55
C ILE A 12 1.21 4.60 -3.07
N GLU A 13 1.44 5.65 -3.87
CA GLU A 13 1.45 5.54 -5.33
C GLU A 13 2.50 4.55 -5.83
N GLN A 14 3.72 4.58 -5.27
CA GLN A 14 4.75 3.61 -5.63
C GLN A 14 4.30 2.19 -5.31
N LYS A 15 3.70 1.96 -4.13
CA LYS A 15 3.24 0.63 -3.74
C LYS A 15 2.09 0.15 -4.62
N LEU A 16 1.14 1.01 -4.98
CA LEU A 16 0.06 0.67 -5.90
C LEU A 16 0.61 0.21 -7.26
N ASN A 17 1.58 0.94 -7.81
CA ASN A 17 2.22 0.56 -9.07
C ASN A 17 2.97 -0.78 -8.96
N GLU A 18 3.66 -1.03 -7.85
CA GLU A 18 4.31 -2.32 -7.56
C GLU A 18 3.28 -3.46 -7.55
N LEU A 19 2.17 -3.29 -6.82
CA LEU A 19 1.11 -4.29 -6.67
C LEU A 19 0.31 -4.53 -7.97
N GLU A 20 0.21 -3.54 -8.84
CA GLU A 20 -0.37 -3.70 -10.18
C GLU A 20 0.57 -4.42 -11.15
N SER A 21 1.88 -4.19 -11.01
CA SER A 21 2.89 -4.89 -11.81
C SER A 21 3.01 -6.37 -11.46
N GLN A 22 2.68 -6.73 -10.22
CA GLN A 22 2.53 -8.11 -9.74
C GLN A 22 1.22 -8.70 -10.29
N ARG A 23 1.16 -8.89 -11.62
CA ARG A 23 0.07 -9.60 -12.29
C ARG A 23 -0.12 -10.95 -11.63
N SER A 24 -1.25 -11.12 -10.99
CA SER A 24 -1.60 -12.39 -10.38
C SER A 24 -2.73 -12.99 -11.19
N SER A 25 -2.51 -14.22 -11.64
CA SER A 25 -3.28 -14.88 -12.70
C SER A 25 -4.71 -15.28 -12.32
N ASN A 26 -5.20 -14.91 -11.14
CA ASN A 26 -6.47 -15.38 -10.61
C ASN A 26 -7.39 -14.22 -10.21
N GLY A 27 -8.08 -13.66 -11.22
CA GLY A 27 -9.53 -13.43 -11.22
C GLY A 27 -10.22 -12.50 -10.21
N ASP A 28 -9.61 -12.14 -9.08
CA ASP A 28 -10.28 -11.30 -8.09
C ASP A 28 -9.27 -10.34 -7.46
N TYR A 29 -9.23 -9.14 -8.02
CA TYR A 29 -8.31 -8.10 -7.60
C TYR A 29 -9.09 -6.85 -7.28
N LEU A 30 -9.01 -6.43 -6.01
CA LEU A 30 -9.40 -5.09 -5.58
C LEU A 30 -8.94 -4.07 -6.61
N ASP A 31 -9.85 -3.19 -6.98
CA ASP A 31 -9.52 -2.05 -7.81
C ASP A 31 -8.48 -1.15 -7.11
N ARG A 32 -7.85 -0.27 -7.90
CA ARG A 32 -6.79 0.61 -7.41
C ARG A 32 -7.28 1.53 -6.29
N GLU A 33 -8.54 1.98 -6.32
CA GLU A 33 -9.10 2.83 -5.28
C GLU A 33 -9.21 2.09 -3.96
N THR A 34 -9.71 0.86 -3.98
CA THR A 34 -9.83 0.02 -2.78
C THR A 34 -8.45 -0.30 -2.19
N ARG A 35 -7.45 -0.60 -3.03
CA ARG A 35 -6.06 -0.75 -2.57
C ARG A 35 -5.49 0.55 -1.98
N ARG A 36 -5.81 1.70 -2.57
CA ARG A 36 -5.37 3.00 -2.04
C ARG A 36 -5.95 3.25 -0.65
N LYS A 37 -7.25 3.00 -0.45
CA LYS A 37 -7.92 3.14 0.85
C LYS A 37 -7.28 2.24 1.91
N ALA A 38 -7.09 0.95 1.60
CA ALA A 38 -6.45 0.01 2.52
C ALA A 38 -5.01 0.42 2.90
N LEU A 39 -4.24 0.99 1.97
CA LEU A 39 -2.91 1.55 2.25
C LEU A 39 -2.97 2.82 3.13
N GLN A 40 -3.96 3.68 2.92
CA GLN A 40 -4.19 4.86 3.76
C GLN A 40 -4.59 4.48 5.19
N GLU A 41 -5.45 3.48 5.35
CA GLU A 41 -5.84 2.93 6.64
C GLU A 41 -4.66 2.29 7.36
N LEU A 42 -3.86 1.48 6.65
CA LEU A 42 -2.63 0.90 7.19
C LEU A 42 -1.67 1.98 7.71
N ALA A 43 -1.54 3.08 6.98
CA ALA A 43 -0.76 4.24 7.44
C ALA A 43 -1.44 4.95 8.62
N GLY A 44 -2.77 5.01 8.68
CA GLY A 44 -3.53 5.52 9.81
C GLY A 44 -3.28 4.77 11.12
N LEU A 45 -2.96 3.48 11.06
CA LEU A 45 -2.66 2.63 12.23
C LEU A 45 -1.29 2.91 12.87
N LYS A 46 -0.40 3.65 12.21
CA LYS A 46 0.97 3.91 12.68
C LYS A 46 1.13 5.33 13.19
N LYS A 47 1.99 5.53 14.19
CA LYS A 47 2.12 6.82 14.88
C LYS A 47 3.13 7.72 14.18
N THR A 48 4.29 7.17 13.83
CA THR A 48 5.36 7.97 13.21
C THR A 48 5.33 7.89 11.69
N ARG A 49 5.92 8.89 11.02
CA ARG A 49 6.05 8.90 9.55
C ARG A 49 6.87 7.69 9.06
N GLU A 50 7.95 7.34 9.76
CA GLU A 50 8.78 6.19 9.37
C GLU A 50 8.01 4.88 9.43
N GLU A 51 7.25 4.65 10.51
CA GLU A 51 6.42 3.45 10.67
C GLU A 51 5.34 3.35 9.58
N LYS A 52 4.73 4.48 9.19
CA LYS A 52 3.76 4.54 8.09
C LYS A 52 4.38 4.09 6.77
N ILE A 53 5.53 4.67 6.44
CA ILE A 53 6.26 4.37 5.20
C ILE A 53 6.68 2.90 5.19
N GLU A 54 7.19 2.40 6.31
CA GLU A 54 7.62 1.01 6.45
C GLU A 54 6.45 0.04 6.28
N ALA A 55 5.30 0.33 6.91
CA ALA A 55 4.09 -0.50 6.80
C ALA A 55 3.60 -0.58 5.34
N ILE A 56 3.51 0.55 4.65
CA ILE A 56 3.11 0.59 3.23
C ILE A 56 4.09 -0.20 2.35
N ARG A 57 5.40 -0.06 2.57
CA ARG A 57 6.41 -0.74 1.74
C ARG A 57 6.38 -2.25 1.93
N LYS A 58 6.18 -2.71 3.17
CA LYS A 58 6.28 -4.13 3.55
C LYS A 58 5.00 -4.94 3.36
N VAL A 59 3.83 -4.29 3.20
CA VAL A 59 2.57 -5.04 3.07
C VAL A 59 2.52 -5.81 1.74
N PRO A 60 2.27 -7.13 1.76
CA PRO A 60 2.03 -7.92 0.55
C PRO A 60 0.59 -7.70 0.05
N LEU A 61 0.34 -8.04 -1.21
CA LEU A 61 -0.99 -7.94 -1.84
C LEU A 61 -2.08 -8.68 -1.05
N ASP A 62 -1.76 -9.88 -0.55
CA ASP A 62 -2.69 -10.68 0.26
C ASP A 62 -3.00 -10.04 1.62
N GLY A 63 -2.04 -9.32 2.20
CA GLY A 63 -2.24 -8.57 3.44
C GLY A 63 -3.15 -7.35 3.25
N LEU A 64 -3.14 -6.75 2.05
CA LEU A 64 -4.07 -5.67 1.70
C LEU A 64 -5.50 -6.17 1.50
N LEU A 65 -5.69 -7.37 0.93
CA LEU A 65 -7.00 -8.00 0.79
C LEU A 65 -7.70 -8.18 2.15
N GLN A 66 -6.94 -8.54 3.17
CA GLN A 66 -7.47 -8.67 4.54
C GLN A 66 -7.90 -7.34 5.14
N LEU A 67 -7.21 -6.24 4.81
CA LEU A 67 -7.56 -4.90 5.30
C LEU A 67 -8.81 -4.35 4.62
N SER A 68 -9.02 -4.65 3.34
CA SER A 68 -10.18 -4.17 2.57
C SER A 68 -11.49 -4.94 2.79
N MET A 69 -11.45 -6.06 3.53
CA MET A 69 -12.65 -6.84 3.88
C MET A 69 -13.35 -6.33 5.14
N PHE A 70 -12.78 -5.33 5.81
CA PHE A 70 -13.36 -4.60 6.94
C PHE A 70 -13.90 -3.24 6.49
#